data_AF-D0YY51-F1
#
_entry.id   AF-D0YY51-F1
#
_cell.length_a   1.000
_cell.length_b   1.000
_cell.length_c   1.000
_cell.angle_alpha   90.00
_cell.angle_beta   90.00
_cell.angle_gamma   90.00
#
_symmetry.space_group_name_H-M   'P 1'
#
loop_
_entity.id
_entity.type
_entity.pdbx_description
1 polymer ?
#
loop_
_entity_poly.entity_id
_entity_poly.type
_entity_poly.pdbx_seq_one_letter_code
_entity_poly.pdbx_strand_id
1 'polypeptide(L)'
;MTLSLDELPPALTANPTRSQVLICNPNTLPQHFIVPEQHVLALSSLEKPRVTVRPNPNQTTLTRALYDIVFGYDRILAIVTERLRQLGVGYVHYQAERYQPLVTWLNEGWSEVQANPNAFSITPVRAVEPLHEDGCFSHINAFWHKGRIHFNHQPVENTVSHEHIATCALLAGGIDHSDSRNSAVIYFGEAGFDEIVTEDKFTRTETFLRQQPMSTFGYDLIAQLEQADQKTILDKFKQQYPEQYQALHQLNLAGFEQKLSGIFAIAATVLGLDGQNVSELNDRLQAQAMSYPNYRGEQIDFDIDPDAEGRSIDWKKMVGSLMSYRLITEEHDIPQLAFGIYDSLVDKLSNWIEHLDQQVGVKSVVLAGKGFTNEVFAWRTALRIGKNYPININRKLDLEGANISAGSLYLKVRRK
;
A
#
# COMPACT_ATOMS: atom_id res chain seq x y z
N MET A 1 10.47 15.32 20.97
CA MET A 1 10.14 15.82 19.62
C MET A 1 11.33 16.59 19.10
N THR A 2 11.75 16.30 17.87
CA THR A 2 12.91 16.92 17.21
C THR A 2 12.41 17.67 15.98
N LEU A 3 12.88 18.89 15.75
CA LEU A 3 12.57 19.71 14.57
C LEU A 3 13.87 20.06 13.86
N SER A 4 13.87 20.02 12.52
CA SER A 4 15.02 20.35 11.68
C SER A 4 14.59 21.05 10.40
N LEU A 5 15.41 21.96 9.89
CA LEU A 5 15.25 22.52 8.55
C LEU A 5 15.81 21.59 7.47
N ASP A 6 16.80 20.78 7.83
CA ASP A 6 17.36 19.74 6.97
C ASP A 6 16.63 18.40 7.17
N GLU A 7 16.73 17.51 6.19
CA GLU A 7 16.22 16.15 6.31
C GLU A 7 16.82 15.47 7.55
N LEU A 8 15.95 14.92 8.39
CA LEU A 8 16.39 14.11 9.51
C LEU A 8 16.99 12.81 8.97
N PRO A 9 18.11 12.33 9.55
CA PRO A 9 18.70 11.07 9.12
C PRO A 9 17.65 9.96 9.28
N PRO A 10 17.56 9.03 8.32
CA PRO A 10 16.66 7.89 8.45
C PRO A 10 17.02 7.13 9.73
N ALA A 11 16.01 6.75 10.51
CA ALA A 11 16.24 5.80 11.59
C ALA A 11 16.82 4.51 10.99
N LEU A 12 17.81 3.90 11.66
CA LEU A 12 18.48 2.66 11.26
C LEU A 12 17.53 1.45 11.42
N THR A 13 16.42 1.44 10.69
CA THR A 13 15.42 0.37 10.70
C THR A 13 15.33 -0.27 9.31
N ALA A 14 15.04 -1.58 9.27
CA ALA A 14 14.97 -2.37 8.04
C ALA A 14 13.93 -1.84 7.01
N ASN A 15 12.95 -1.05 7.46
CA ASN A 15 12.11 -0.20 6.64
C ASN A 15 12.32 1.26 7.07
N PRO A 16 12.96 2.12 6.27
CA PRO A 16 13.07 3.52 6.61
C PRO A 16 11.67 4.15 6.55
N THR A 17 11.22 4.72 7.66
CA THR A 17 9.95 5.46 7.68
C THR A 17 10.05 6.69 6.79
N ARG A 18 9.02 6.92 5.96
CA ARG A 18 8.94 8.11 5.11
C ARG A 18 9.18 9.39 5.92
N SER A 19 9.89 10.34 5.31
CA SER A 19 10.20 11.63 5.96
C SER A 19 8.92 12.36 6.35
N GLN A 20 8.87 12.80 7.61
CA GLN A 20 7.72 13.51 8.18
C GLN A 20 7.97 15.01 8.21
N VAL A 21 6.98 15.80 7.78
CA VAL A 21 7.08 17.26 7.67
C VAL A 21 5.91 17.94 8.36
N LEU A 22 6.22 18.88 9.23
CA LEU A 22 5.25 19.75 9.90
C LEU A 22 5.12 21.04 9.10
N ILE A 23 3.90 21.31 8.62
CA ILE A 23 3.61 22.53 7.87
C ILE A 23 3.46 23.69 8.86
N CYS A 24 4.31 24.69 8.69
CA CYS A 24 4.31 25.90 9.52
C CYS A 24 3.42 26.99 8.91
N ASN A 25 3.31 27.03 7.58
CA ASN A 25 2.47 27.99 6.86
C ASN A 25 1.54 27.29 5.86
N PRO A 26 0.26 27.02 6.23
CA PRO A 26 -0.70 26.42 5.32
C PRO A 26 -0.91 27.21 4.01
N ASN A 27 -0.72 28.54 4.03
CA ASN A 27 -0.93 29.39 2.85
C ASN A 27 0.16 29.24 1.78
N THR A 28 1.33 28.71 2.13
CA THR A 28 2.42 28.43 1.18
C THR A 28 2.51 26.95 0.83
N LEU A 29 1.57 26.11 1.30
CA LEU A 29 1.57 24.68 1.06
C LEU A 29 1.70 24.30 -0.43
N PRO A 30 0.96 24.93 -1.37
CA PRO A 30 1.09 24.61 -2.80
C PRO A 30 2.46 24.96 -3.41
N GLN A 31 3.24 25.83 -2.75
CA GLN A 31 4.59 26.19 -3.21
C GLN A 31 5.59 25.06 -2.92
N HIS A 32 5.30 24.20 -1.94
CA HIS A 32 6.21 23.15 -1.48
C HIS A 32 5.73 21.74 -1.87
N PHE A 33 4.42 21.50 -1.91
CA PHE A 33 3.82 20.19 -2.13
C PHE A 33 2.65 20.26 -3.10
N ILE A 34 2.40 19.17 -3.82
CA ILE A 34 1.15 18.97 -4.58
C ILE A 34 0.17 18.24 -3.67
N VAL A 35 -0.85 18.97 -3.21
CA VAL A 35 -1.81 18.50 -2.20
C VAL A 35 -3.23 18.58 -2.78
N PRO A 36 -3.89 17.45 -3.03
CA PRO A 36 -5.29 17.43 -3.47
C PRO A 36 -6.23 18.10 -2.44
N GLU A 37 -7.39 18.58 -2.88
CA GLU A 37 -8.36 19.26 -2.02
C GLU A 37 -8.76 18.42 -0.81
N GLN A 38 -9.06 17.13 -1.03
CA GLN A 38 -9.41 16.22 0.06
C GLN A 38 -8.31 16.12 1.12
N HIS A 39 -7.03 16.16 0.71
CA HIS A 39 -5.90 16.11 1.64
C HIS A 39 -5.81 17.40 2.48
N VAL A 40 -6.10 18.57 1.90
CA VAL A 40 -6.18 19.84 2.63
C VAL A 40 -7.30 19.80 3.67
N LEU A 41 -8.47 19.24 3.31
CA LEU A 41 -9.59 19.06 4.24
C LEU A 41 -9.22 18.12 5.39
N ALA A 42 -8.55 17.00 5.09
CA ALA A 42 -8.06 16.08 6.12
C ALA A 42 -7.08 16.76 7.09
N LEU A 43 -6.07 17.44 6.56
CA LEU A 43 -5.08 18.19 7.35
C LEU A 43 -5.72 19.29 8.23
N SER A 44 -6.84 19.85 7.78
CA SER A 44 -7.58 20.89 8.49
C SER A 44 -8.66 20.36 9.45
N SER A 45 -8.85 19.04 9.51
CA SER A 45 -9.81 18.39 10.41
C SER A 45 -9.44 18.58 11.88
N LEU A 46 -10.32 18.15 12.80
CA LEU A 46 -10.04 18.21 14.24
C LEU A 46 -8.84 17.34 14.63
N GLU A 47 -8.77 16.12 14.08
CA GLU A 47 -7.73 15.14 14.39
C GLU A 47 -6.38 15.49 13.74
N LYS A 48 -6.39 16.24 12.62
CA LYS A 48 -5.19 16.68 11.88
C LYS A 48 -4.24 15.52 11.53
N PRO A 49 -4.73 14.46 10.88
CA PRO A 49 -3.92 13.30 10.53
C PRO A 49 -2.76 13.68 9.60
N ARG A 50 -1.81 12.74 9.44
CA ARG A 50 -0.77 12.80 8.43
C ARG A 50 -1.31 12.28 7.11
N VAL A 51 -0.88 12.88 6.02
CA VAL A 51 -1.20 12.43 4.65
C VAL A 51 0.08 12.39 3.82
N THR A 52 0.16 11.43 2.90
CA THR A 52 1.32 11.29 2.00
C THR A 52 1.13 12.16 0.77
N VAL A 53 2.12 12.98 0.44
CA VAL A 53 2.09 13.86 -0.74
C VAL A 53 3.45 13.89 -1.43
N ARG A 54 3.46 14.30 -2.70
CA ARG A 54 4.69 14.56 -3.44
C ARG A 54 5.09 16.04 -3.35
N PRO A 55 6.41 16.35 -3.38
CA PRO A 55 6.88 17.72 -3.52
C PRO A 55 6.35 18.39 -4.79
N ASN A 56 6.28 19.72 -4.74
CA ASN A 56 6.15 20.53 -5.95
C ASN A 56 7.47 20.42 -6.74
N PRO A 57 7.44 20.12 -8.06
CA PRO A 57 8.66 20.02 -8.87
C PRO A 57 9.53 21.28 -8.87
N ASN A 58 8.97 22.45 -8.57
CA ASN A 58 9.71 23.71 -8.48
C ASN A 58 10.52 23.84 -7.18
N GLN A 59 10.34 22.93 -6.21
CA GLN A 59 11.06 22.93 -4.95
C GLN A 59 12.31 22.05 -5.04
N THR A 60 13.47 22.61 -4.70
CA THR A 60 14.78 21.92 -4.84
C THR A 60 15.34 21.38 -3.53
N THR A 61 14.81 21.82 -2.38
CA THR A 61 15.29 21.41 -1.05
C THR A 61 14.70 20.09 -0.56
N LEU A 62 13.60 19.64 -1.15
CA LEU A 62 12.94 18.38 -0.81
C LEU A 62 13.47 17.28 -1.75
N THR A 63 14.27 16.35 -1.22
CA THR A 63 14.99 15.36 -2.05
C THR A 63 14.27 14.01 -2.18
N ARG A 64 13.32 13.71 -1.28
CA ARG A 64 12.52 12.48 -1.32
C ARG A 64 11.36 12.61 -2.30
N ALA A 65 10.92 11.47 -2.82
CA ALA A 65 9.82 11.42 -3.77
C ALA A 65 8.46 11.70 -3.14
N LEU A 66 8.28 11.27 -1.89
CA LEU A 66 7.06 11.43 -1.09
C LEU A 66 7.40 11.85 0.34
N TYR A 67 6.48 12.57 0.97
CA TYR A 67 6.55 13.01 2.36
C TYR A 67 5.22 12.79 3.08
N ASP A 68 5.28 12.39 4.34
CA ASP A 68 4.12 12.41 5.23
C ASP A 68 4.01 13.81 5.85
N ILE A 69 3.02 14.60 5.45
CA ILE A 69 2.84 15.97 5.95
C ILE A 69 1.75 16.05 7.01
N VAL A 70 1.87 17.01 7.94
CA VAL A 70 0.89 17.25 9.00
C VAL A 70 0.77 18.73 9.36
N PHE A 71 -0.40 19.13 9.88
CA PHE A 71 -0.58 20.46 10.51
C PHE A 71 -0.35 20.38 12.02
N GLY A 72 -0.14 21.53 12.66
CA GLY A 72 0.03 21.61 14.12
C GLY A 72 -1.19 21.04 14.86
N TYR A 73 -1.04 19.84 15.43
CA TYR A 73 -2.14 19.03 15.99
C TYR A 73 -2.40 19.23 17.49
N ASP A 74 -1.55 20.00 18.17
CA ASP A 74 -1.80 20.44 19.54
C ASP A 74 -1.47 21.93 19.72
N ARG A 75 -1.79 22.46 20.91
CA ARG A 75 -1.62 23.89 21.21
C ARG A 75 -0.15 24.33 21.17
N ILE A 76 0.78 23.47 21.58
CA ILE A 76 2.21 23.79 21.59
C ILE A 76 2.71 23.86 20.16
N LEU A 77 2.41 22.84 19.35
CA LEU A 77 2.75 22.82 17.94
C LEU A 77 2.13 24.00 17.19
N ALA A 78 0.87 24.35 17.45
CA ALA A 78 0.25 25.52 16.82
C ALA A 78 1.01 26.82 17.12
N ILE A 79 1.50 27.02 18.34
CA ILE A 79 2.32 28.19 18.71
C ILE A 79 3.68 28.12 18.01
N VAL A 80 4.33 26.96 18.01
CA VAL A 80 5.64 26.77 17.37
C VAL A 80 5.55 27.01 15.87
N THR A 81 4.56 26.42 15.18
CA THR A 81 4.33 26.63 13.75
C THR A 81 4.05 28.09 13.43
N GLU A 82 3.28 28.80 14.27
CA GLU A 82 3.00 30.22 14.08
C GLU A 82 4.25 31.09 14.25
N ARG A 83 5.12 30.78 15.22
CA ARG A 83 6.40 31.47 15.38
C ARG A 83 7.35 31.21 14.20
N LEU A 84 7.44 29.97 13.75
CA LEU A 84 8.23 29.59 12.57
C LEU A 84 7.71 30.29 11.31
N ARG A 85 6.38 30.37 11.14
CA ARG A 85 5.73 31.12 10.07
C ARG A 85 6.12 32.60 10.09
N GLN A 86 6.12 33.23 11.26
CA GLN A 86 6.52 34.65 11.41
C GLN A 86 8.00 34.87 11.03
N LEU A 87 8.84 33.85 11.16
CA LEU A 87 10.24 33.86 10.71
C LEU A 87 10.40 33.49 9.22
N GLY A 88 9.31 33.29 8.49
CA GLY A 88 9.34 32.93 7.06
C GLY A 88 9.55 31.44 6.78
N VAL A 89 9.51 30.58 7.81
CA VAL A 89 9.66 29.13 7.64
C VAL A 89 8.31 28.52 7.22
N GLY A 90 8.26 27.92 6.03
CA GLY A 90 7.04 27.30 5.48
C GLY A 90 6.76 25.91 6.04
N TYR A 91 7.81 25.14 6.35
CA TYR A 91 7.73 23.78 6.87
C TYR A 91 9.02 23.42 7.62
N VAL A 92 8.97 22.36 8.44
CA VAL A 92 10.13 21.75 9.09
C VAL A 92 10.01 20.24 9.08
N HIS A 93 11.14 19.54 8.97
CA HIS A 93 11.18 18.11 9.24
C HIS A 93 10.98 17.88 10.74
N TYR A 94 10.21 16.85 11.10
CA TYR A 94 9.97 16.55 12.50
C TYR A 94 9.99 15.06 12.81
N GLN A 95 10.30 14.74 14.06
CA GLN A 95 10.11 13.42 14.64
C GLN A 95 9.44 13.57 16.00
N ALA A 96 8.32 12.88 16.20
CA ALA A 96 7.55 12.93 17.44
C ALA A 96 7.35 11.52 18.01
N GLU A 97 7.38 11.41 19.33
CA GLU A 97 7.00 10.19 20.06
C GLU A 97 5.48 10.02 20.10
N ARG A 98 4.74 11.15 20.08
CA ARG A 98 3.30 11.15 20.06
C ARG A 98 2.82 10.66 18.69
N TYR A 99 2.01 9.61 18.73
CA TYR A 99 1.39 9.06 17.53
C TYR A 99 0.44 10.07 16.88
N GLN A 100 0.58 10.23 15.58
CA GLN A 100 -0.33 11.01 14.75
C GLN A 100 -0.73 10.13 13.55
N PRO A 101 -2.03 9.84 13.37
CA PRO A 101 -2.48 8.83 12.43
C PRO A 101 -2.09 9.18 11.01
N LEU A 102 -1.52 8.21 10.29
CA LEU A 102 -1.39 8.29 8.84
C LEU A 102 -2.68 7.78 8.22
N VAL A 103 -3.26 8.56 7.32
CA VAL A 103 -4.49 8.20 6.62
C VAL A 103 -4.28 8.17 5.12
N THR A 104 -5.03 7.31 4.44
CA THR A 104 -5.10 7.25 2.97
C THR A 104 -6.54 7.44 2.50
N TRP A 105 -6.70 8.02 1.32
CA TRP A 105 -8.00 8.20 0.68
C TRP A 105 -8.33 6.98 -0.17
N LEU A 106 -9.36 6.24 0.21
CA LEU A 106 -9.76 5.01 -0.46
C LEU A 106 -11.29 4.94 -0.59
N ASN A 107 -11.77 4.76 -1.82
CA ASN A 107 -13.20 4.67 -2.16
C ASN A 107 -14.04 5.78 -1.51
N GLU A 108 -13.69 7.03 -1.79
CA GLU A 108 -14.39 8.24 -1.30
C GLU A 108 -14.40 8.43 0.23
N GLY A 109 -13.46 7.83 0.96
CA GLY A 109 -13.34 8.04 2.39
C GLY A 109 -11.91 7.87 2.92
N TRP A 110 -11.66 8.42 4.11
CA TRP A 110 -10.39 8.28 4.81
C TRP A 110 -10.34 6.96 5.59
N SER A 111 -9.22 6.27 5.46
CA SER A 111 -8.91 5.07 6.23
C SER A 111 -7.57 5.25 6.95
N GLU A 112 -7.49 4.87 8.22
CA GLU A 112 -6.24 4.84 8.97
C GLU A 112 -5.35 3.70 8.43
N VAL A 113 -4.08 3.99 8.18
CA VAL A 113 -3.14 3.02 7.58
C VAL A 113 -2.69 1.98 8.61
N GLN A 114 -2.51 2.41 9.85
CA GLN A 114 -2.04 1.57 10.95
C GLN A 114 -2.64 2.12 12.24
N ALA A 115 -3.13 1.27 13.14
CA ALA A 115 -3.64 1.74 14.44
C ALA A 115 -2.51 2.27 15.33
N ASN A 116 -2.84 3.21 16.23
CA ASN A 116 -1.89 3.74 17.21
C ASN A 116 -1.28 2.60 18.06
N PRO A 117 0.03 2.30 17.94
CA PRO A 117 0.67 1.20 18.65
C PRO A 117 0.73 1.42 20.18
N ASN A 118 0.56 2.67 20.62
CA ASN A 118 0.63 3.09 22.01
C ASN A 118 -0.74 3.45 22.60
N ALA A 119 -1.83 3.29 21.84
CA ALA A 119 -3.17 3.53 22.39
C ALA A 119 -3.51 2.46 23.42
N PHE A 120 -4.09 2.86 24.56
CA PHE A 120 -4.54 1.88 25.55
C PHE A 120 -5.77 1.07 25.07
N SER A 121 -6.55 1.60 24.12
CA SER A 121 -7.71 0.91 23.56
C SER A 121 -8.12 1.51 22.21
N ILE A 122 -8.44 0.65 21.23
CA ILE A 122 -9.12 1.03 20.00
C ILE A 122 -10.63 1.08 20.28
N THR A 123 -11.35 2.00 19.63
CA THR A 123 -12.79 2.16 19.82
C THR A 123 -13.53 0.84 19.53
N PRO A 124 -14.34 0.32 20.48
CA PRO A 124 -15.03 -0.95 20.27
C PRO A 124 -15.99 -0.92 19.08
N VAL A 125 -15.96 -1.97 18.27
CA VAL A 125 -16.78 -2.10 17.05
C VAL A 125 -17.99 -2.98 17.34
N ARG A 126 -19.19 -2.57 16.91
CA ARG A 126 -20.38 -3.41 17.03
C ARG A 126 -20.23 -4.62 16.11
N ALA A 127 -20.48 -5.81 16.64
CA ALA A 127 -20.33 -7.03 15.88
C ALA A 127 -21.22 -8.15 16.44
N VAL A 128 -21.61 -9.08 15.56
CA VAL A 128 -22.28 -10.32 15.97
C VAL A 128 -21.32 -11.21 16.75
N GLU A 129 -21.85 -12.18 17.50
CA GLU A 129 -21.03 -13.12 18.25
C GLU A 129 -20.08 -13.90 17.31
N PRO A 130 -18.76 -13.88 17.56
CA PRO A 130 -17.77 -14.56 16.71
C PRO A 130 -17.61 -16.04 17.05
N LEU A 131 -16.71 -16.72 16.33
CA LEU A 131 -16.37 -18.12 16.55
C LEU A 131 -15.32 -18.33 17.65
N HIS A 132 -14.48 -17.32 17.89
CA HIS A 132 -13.42 -17.34 18.90
C HIS A 132 -13.60 -16.20 19.90
N GLU A 133 -13.19 -16.41 21.15
CA GLU A 133 -13.34 -15.42 22.23
C GLU A 133 -12.38 -14.23 22.06
N ASP A 134 -11.14 -14.50 21.66
CA ASP A 134 -10.06 -13.55 21.50
C ASP A 134 -9.25 -13.80 20.21
N GLY A 135 -8.30 -12.94 19.86
CA GLY A 135 -7.50 -13.02 18.64
C GLY A 135 -6.47 -11.91 18.54
N CYS A 136 -5.20 -12.29 18.53
CA CYS A 136 -4.05 -11.37 18.49
C CYS A 136 -3.37 -11.37 17.12
N PHE A 137 -3.08 -10.16 16.64
CA PHE A 137 -2.22 -9.91 15.49
C PHE A 137 -1.47 -8.58 15.66
N SER A 138 -0.16 -8.58 15.38
CA SER A 138 0.71 -7.39 15.48
C SER A 138 0.59 -6.66 16.84
N HIS A 139 0.55 -7.46 17.92
CA HIS A 139 0.36 -7.00 19.31
C HIS A 139 -0.98 -6.34 19.62
N ILE A 140 -1.95 -6.41 18.71
CA ILE A 140 -3.33 -5.95 18.92
C ILE A 140 -4.17 -7.20 19.17
N ASN A 141 -4.66 -7.36 20.38
CA ASN A 141 -5.59 -8.41 20.73
C ASN A 141 -7.02 -7.89 20.65
N ALA A 142 -7.84 -8.57 19.84
CA ALA A 142 -9.27 -8.34 19.71
C ALA A 142 -10.01 -9.38 20.56
N PHE A 143 -11.08 -9.00 21.25
CA PHE A 143 -11.92 -9.92 22.00
C PHE A 143 -13.37 -9.46 21.98
N TRP A 144 -14.31 -10.40 21.98
CA TRP A 144 -15.73 -10.06 21.94
C TRP A 144 -16.34 -9.97 23.34
N HIS A 145 -17.12 -8.92 23.56
CA HIS A 145 -17.89 -8.75 24.79
C HIS A 145 -19.18 -7.98 24.52
N LYS A 146 -20.33 -8.57 24.88
CA LYS A 146 -21.66 -7.93 24.86
C LYS A 146 -21.99 -7.22 23.52
N GLY A 147 -21.81 -7.93 22.41
CA GLY A 147 -22.16 -7.43 21.07
C GLY A 147 -21.18 -6.41 20.49
N ARG A 148 -19.97 -6.34 21.05
CA ARG A 148 -18.87 -5.51 20.52
C ARG A 148 -17.55 -6.26 20.56
N ILE A 149 -16.68 -5.94 19.62
CA ILE A 149 -15.27 -6.31 19.63
C ILE A 149 -14.50 -5.18 20.30
N HIS A 150 -13.74 -5.54 21.32
CA HIS A 150 -12.85 -4.67 22.06
C HIS A 150 -11.40 -4.99 21.70
N PHE A 151 -10.52 -4.02 21.90
CA PHE A 151 -9.11 -4.16 21.56
C PHE A 151 -8.22 -3.71 22.71
N ASN A 152 -7.14 -4.43 22.93
CA ASN A 152 -6.06 -4.02 23.80
C ASN A 152 -4.71 -4.38 23.18
N HIS A 153 -3.68 -3.62 23.55
CA HIS A 153 -2.32 -3.96 23.16
C HIS A 153 -1.76 -4.99 24.13
N GLN A 154 -1.36 -6.14 23.61
CA GLN A 154 -0.72 -7.19 24.39
C GLN A 154 0.50 -7.72 23.63
N PRO A 155 1.66 -7.90 24.29
CA PRO A 155 2.84 -8.51 23.69
C PRO A 155 2.67 -10.04 23.60
N VAL A 156 1.58 -10.48 23.00
CA VAL A 156 1.24 -11.89 22.79
C VAL A 156 1.63 -12.27 21.37
N GLU A 157 2.01 -13.53 21.17
CA GLU A 157 2.28 -14.07 19.83
C GLU A 157 1.06 -13.94 18.92
N ASN A 158 1.32 -13.82 17.62
CA ASN A 158 0.24 -13.79 16.63
C ASN A 158 -0.55 -15.10 16.69
N THR A 159 -1.85 -14.99 16.90
CA THR A 159 -2.78 -16.12 16.83
C THR A 159 -3.16 -16.48 15.39
N VAL A 160 -2.76 -15.63 14.43
CA VAL A 160 -3.08 -15.75 13.01
C VAL A 160 -1.82 -16.14 12.24
N SER A 161 -1.88 -17.25 11.50
CA SER A 161 -0.82 -17.65 10.57
C SER A 161 -0.83 -16.75 9.32
N HIS A 162 0.33 -16.64 8.66
CA HIS A 162 0.48 -15.81 7.45
C HIS A 162 -0.52 -16.19 6.34
N GLU A 163 -0.87 -17.47 6.23
CA GLU A 163 -1.82 -18.01 5.25
C GLU A 163 -3.28 -17.59 5.47
N HIS A 164 -3.61 -17.02 6.64
CA HIS A 164 -4.98 -16.67 7.00
C HIS A 164 -5.20 -15.16 7.12
N ILE A 165 -4.16 -14.36 6.89
CA ILE A 165 -4.22 -12.91 7.03
C ILE A 165 -5.23 -12.29 6.04
N ALA A 166 -5.17 -12.64 4.76
CA ALA A 166 -6.12 -12.15 3.77
C ALA A 166 -7.56 -12.59 4.10
N THR A 167 -7.75 -13.84 4.53
CA THR A 167 -9.05 -14.33 5.00
C THR A 167 -9.57 -13.57 6.22
N CYS A 168 -8.71 -13.22 7.17
CA CYS A 168 -9.09 -12.37 8.30
C CYS A 168 -9.51 -10.98 7.80
N ALA A 169 -8.77 -10.39 6.86
CA ALA A 169 -9.13 -9.10 6.28
C ALA A 169 -10.50 -9.14 5.55
N LEU A 170 -10.80 -10.23 4.83
CA LEU A 170 -12.11 -10.47 4.21
C LEU A 170 -13.23 -10.44 5.26
N LEU A 171 -13.08 -11.25 6.31
CA LEU A 171 -14.07 -11.37 7.38
C LEU A 171 -14.25 -10.06 8.14
N ALA A 172 -13.16 -9.31 8.36
CA ALA A 172 -13.20 -8.02 9.03
C ALA A 172 -13.92 -6.95 8.20
N GLY A 173 -13.80 -6.98 6.86
CA GLY A 173 -14.59 -6.15 5.95
C GLY A 173 -16.10 -6.44 6.05
N GLY A 174 -16.47 -7.65 6.46
CA GLY A 174 -17.84 -8.08 6.69
C GLY A 174 -18.46 -7.63 8.02
N ILE A 175 -17.66 -7.25 9.04
CA ILE A 175 -18.17 -6.94 10.40
C ILE A 175 -19.20 -5.82 10.40
N ASP A 176 -19.01 -4.81 9.55
CA ASP A 176 -19.90 -3.66 9.46
C ASP A 176 -21.11 -3.89 8.54
N HIS A 177 -21.20 -5.05 7.88
CA HIS A 177 -22.21 -5.37 6.88
C HIS A 177 -23.08 -6.56 7.33
N SER A 178 -24.39 -6.47 7.08
CA SER A 178 -25.33 -7.51 7.51
C SER A 178 -25.26 -8.81 6.69
N ASP A 179 -24.68 -8.77 5.49
CA ASP A 179 -24.43 -9.93 4.62
C ASP A 179 -23.03 -9.81 4.00
N SER A 180 -22.07 -10.60 4.50
CA SER A 180 -20.69 -10.64 3.99
C SER A 180 -20.46 -11.76 2.98
N ARG A 181 -21.46 -12.62 2.74
CA ARG A 181 -21.34 -13.79 1.87
C ARG A 181 -21.15 -13.40 0.43
N ASN A 182 -20.56 -14.30 -0.34
CA ASN A 182 -20.27 -14.08 -1.75
C ASN A 182 -19.41 -12.81 -1.92
N SER A 183 -18.33 -12.71 -1.17
CA SER A 183 -17.44 -11.55 -1.22
C SER A 183 -16.05 -11.97 -1.67
N ALA A 184 -15.28 -11.00 -2.17
CA ALA A 184 -13.86 -11.17 -2.43
C ALA A 184 -13.09 -10.13 -1.62
N VAL A 185 -11.84 -10.41 -1.27
CA VAL A 185 -10.90 -9.44 -0.73
C VAL A 185 -9.72 -9.32 -1.68
N ILE A 186 -9.27 -8.10 -1.90
CA ILE A 186 -7.94 -7.82 -2.43
C ILE A 186 -7.11 -7.35 -1.24
N TYR A 187 -6.21 -8.23 -0.78
CA TYR A 187 -5.35 -7.96 0.35
C TYR A 187 -3.91 -7.81 -0.13
N PHE A 188 -3.39 -6.59 -0.09
CA PHE A 188 -1.98 -6.30 -0.37
C PHE A 188 -1.39 -5.56 0.83
N GLY A 189 -0.48 -6.20 1.57
CA GLY A 189 -0.07 -5.74 2.89
C GLY A 189 1.36 -6.09 3.26
N GLU A 190 1.77 -5.70 4.47
CA GLU A 190 3.15 -5.94 4.93
C GLU A 190 3.28 -7.30 5.62
N ALA A 191 2.29 -7.72 6.40
CA ALA A 191 2.45 -8.85 7.32
C ALA A 191 2.01 -10.23 6.77
N GLY A 192 1.36 -10.32 5.61
CA GLY A 192 0.92 -11.59 4.98
C GLY A 192 1.13 -11.59 3.48
N PHE A 193 0.94 -12.70 2.78
CA PHE A 193 1.13 -12.71 1.32
C PHE A 193 0.16 -11.73 0.62
N ASP A 194 0.56 -11.25 -0.55
CA ASP A 194 -0.34 -10.48 -1.41
C ASP A 194 -1.30 -11.44 -2.13
N GLU A 195 -2.60 -11.30 -1.85
CA GLU A 195 -3.60 -12.32 -2.15
C GLU A 195 -4.96 -11.77 -2.55
N ILE A 196 -5.69 -12.59 -3.31
CA ILE A 196 -7.13 -12.47 -3.51
C ILE A 196 -7.80 -13.71 -2.92
N VAL A 197 -8.69 -13.50 -1.96
CA VAL A 197 -9.47 -14.57 -1.32
C VAL A 197 -10.95 -14.31 -1.54
N THR A 198 -11.72 -15.37 -1.74
CA THR A 198 -13.18 -15.29 -1.86
C THR A 198 -13.88 -16.02 -0.73
N GLU A 199 -15.10 -15.60 -0.40
CA GLU A 199 -16.05 -16.31 0.46
C GLU A 199 -17.32 -16.62 -0.36
N ASP A 200 -17.76 -17.88 -0.39
CA ASP A 200 -18.97 -18.28 -1.10
C ASP A 200 -20.27 -18.11 -0.27
N LYS A 201 -21.42 -18.47 -0.86
CA LYS A 201 -22.73 -18.44 -0.18
C LYS A 201 -22.82 -19.36 1.05
N PHE A 202 -21.94 -20.36 1.13
CA PHE A 202 -21.82 -21.29 2.25
C PHE A 202 -20.72 -20.87 3.21
N THR A 203 -20.20 -19.64 3.11
CA THR A 203 -19.16 -19.08 3.97
C THR A 203 -17.87 -19.92 3.94
N ARG A 204 -17.57 -20.56 2.80
CA ARG A 204 -16.31 -21.27 2.55
C ARG A 204 -15.35 -20.30 1.86
N THR A 205 -14.10 -20.30 2.31
CA THR A 205 -13.08 -19.38 1.81
C THR A 205 -12.08 -20.10 0.91
N GLU A 206 -11.72 -19.48 -0.22
CA GLU A 206 -10.76 -20.02 -1.17
C GLU A 206 -9.81 -18.92 -1.67
N THR A 207 -8.52 -19.23 -1.70
CA THR A 207 -7.50 -18.35 -2.28
C THR A 207 -7.54 -18.46 -3.81
N PHE A 208 -7.90 -17.37 -4.47
CA PHE A 208 -7.88 -17.30 -5.93
C PHE A 208 -6.47 -17.05 -6.45
N LEU A 209 -5.78 -16.05 -5.90
CA LEU A 209 -4.44 -15.62 -6.28
C LEU A 209 -3.59 -15.44 -5.02
N ARG A 210 -2.34 -15.89 -5.09
CA ARG A 210 -1.31 -15.69 -4.07
C ARG A 210 0.01 -15.44 -4.77
N GLN A 211 0.66 -14.34 -4.43
CA GLN A 211 1.97 -14.04 -4.99
C GLN A 211 3.01 -15.05 -4.52
N GLN A 212 3.60 -15.77 -5.47
CA GLN A 212 4.68 -16.72 -5.22
C GLN A 212 6.02 -16.00 -5.04
N PRO A 213 6.97 -16.62 -4.30
CA PRO A 213 8.27 -16.01 -4.07
C PRO A 213 9.06 -15.88 -5.38
N MET A 214 9.50 -14.67 -5.66
CA MET A 214 10.56 -14.38 -6.63
C MET A 214 11.93 -14.43 -5.94
N SER A 215 13.02 -14.40 -6.72
CA SER A 215 14.36 -14.38 -6.14
C SER A 215 14.61 -13.12 -5.31
N THR A 216 15.29 -13.29 -4.17
CA THR A 216 15.69 -12.20 -3.29
C THR A 216 16.66 -11.22 -3.95
N PHE A 217 17.60 -11.71 -4.78
CA PHE A 217 18.66 -10.89 -5.35
C PHE A 217 18.51 -10.67 -6.86
N GLY A 218 18.85 -9.47 -7.29
CA GLY A 218 18.77 -9.00 -8.67
C GLY A 218 19.49 -9.87 -9.69
N TYR A 219 20.68 -10.38 -9.35
CA TYR A 219 21.44 -11.26 -10.24
C TYR A 219 20.72 -12.59 -10.53
N ASP A 220 19.97 -13.13 -9.57
CA ASP A 220 19.16 -14.34 -9.76
C ASP A 220 17.91 -14.06 -10.59
N LEU A 221 17.29 -12.88 -10.40
CA LEU A 221 16.16 -12.44 -11.23
C LEU A 221 16.59 -12.30 -12.70
N ILE A 222 17.75 -11.71 -12.94
CA ILE A 222 18.34 -11.61 -14.29
C ILE A 222 18.57 -13.01 -14.86
N ALA A 223 19.17 -13.93 -14.09
CA ALA A 223 19.38 -15.30 -14.55
C ALA A 223 18.06 -16.01 -14.93
N GLN A 224 16.96 -15.76 -14.21
CA GLN A 224 15.64 -16.27 -14.58
C GLN A 224 15.09 -15.63 -15.86
N LEU A 225 15.28 -14.32 -16.06
CA LEU A 225 14.89 -13.64 -17.30
C LEU A 225 15.71 -14.14 -18.51
N GLU A 226 16.98 -14.47 -18.31
CA GLU A 226 17.85 -15.06 -19.35
C GLU A 226 17.44 -16.48 -19.75
N GLN A 227 16.78 -17.22 -18.85
CA GLN A 227 16.25 -18.57 -19.10
C GLN A 227 14.81 -18.56 -19.64
N ALA A 228 14.10 -17.44 -19.50
CA ALA A 228 12.74 -17.26 -19.98
C ALA A 228 12.69 -16.70 -21.41
N ASP A 229 11.49 -16.58 -21.96
CA ASP A 229 11.24 -15.99 -23.28
C ASP A 229 11.65 -14.49 -23.38
N GLN A 230 12.02 -13.88 -22.25
CA GLN A 230 12.39 -12.46 -22.15
C GLN A 230 13.88 -12.19 -22.41
N LYS A 231 14.70 -13.20 -22.69
CA LYS A 231 16.14 -13.03 -22.93
C LYS A 231 16.45 -11.99 -24.01
N THR A 232 15.76 -12.04 -25.16
CA THR A 232 16.03 -11.14 -26.30
C THR A 232 15.76 -9.68 -25.93
N ILE A 233 14.71 -9.42 -25.14
CA ILE A 233 14.40 -8.05 -24.72
C ILE A 233 15.35 -7.57 -23.63
N LEU A 234 15.75 -8.46 -22.71
CA LEU A 234 16.75 -8.18 -21.69
C LEU A 234 18.11 -7.79 -22.31
N ASP A 235 18.55 -8.50 -23.35
CA ASP A 235 19.80 -8.20 -24.06
C ASP A 235 19.76 -6.79 -24.69
N LYS A 236 18.64 -6.41 -25.32
CA LYS A 236 18.45 -5.06 -25.87
C LYS A 236 18.40 -4.01 -24.76
N PHE A 237 17.71 -4.30 -23.67
CA PHE A 237 17.62 -3.42 -22.50
C PHE A 237 19.01 -3.16 -21.91
N LYS A 238 19.83 -4.21 -21.73
CA LYS A 238 21.21 -4.10 -21.25
C LYS A 238 22.10 -3.23 -22.14
N GLN A 239 21.92 -3.33 -23.46
CA GLN A 239 22.69 -2.52 -24.42
C GLN A 239 22.31 -1.04 -24.38
N GLN A 240 21.02 -0.74 -24.28
CA GLN A 240 20.50 0.64 -24.30
C GLN A 240 20.61 1.33 -22.92
N TYR A 241 20.42 0.57 -21.85
CA TYR A 241 20.26 1.04 -20.47
C TYR A 241 21.18 0.27 -19.50
N PRO A 242 22.51 0.35 -19.68
CA PRO A 242 23.47 -0.43 -18.88
C PRO A 242 23.45 -0.06 -17.39
N GLU A 243 23.17 1.20 -17.05
CA GLU A 243 23.07 1.65 -15.66
C GLU A 243 21.85 1.06 -14.96
N GLN A 244 20.69 1.05 -15.63
CA GLN A 244 19.46 0.46 -15.11
C GLN A 244 19.58 -1.07 -14.99
N TYR A 245 20.23 -1.72 -15.95
CA TYR A 245 20.56 -3.14 -15.85
C TYR A 245 21.47 -3.42 -14.64
N GLN A 246 22.48 -2.59 -14.41
CA GLN A 246 23.37 -2.72 -13.27
C GLN A 246 22.65 -2.49 -11.94
N ALA A 247 21.74 -1.50 -11.88
CA ALA A 247 20.88 -1.28 -10.72
C ALA A 247 19.97 -2.49 -10.47
N LEU A 248 19.41 -3.08 -11.54
CA LEU A 248 18.60 -4.31 -11.43
C LEU A 248 19.43 -5.47 -10.89
N HIS A 249 20.67 -5.62 -11.33
CA HIS A 249 21.59 -6.65 -10.84
C HIS A 249 21.90 -6.49 -9.34
N GLN A 250 21.95 -5.26 -8.84
CA GLN A 250 22.26 -4.94 -7.43
C GLN A 250 21.02 -4.92 -6.52
N LEU A 251 19.82 -5.07 -7.09
CA LEU A 251 18.57 -5.00 -6.35
C LEU A 251 18.51 -6.10 -5.28
N ASN A 252 18.05 -5.73 -4.09
CA ASN A 252 17.81 -6.64 -2.98
C ASN A 252 16.36 -6.51 -2.52
N LEU A 253 15.65 -7.63 -2.57
CA LEU A 253 14.22 -7.73 -2.28
C LEU A 253 13.93 -8.50 -1.00
N ALA A 254 14.92 -8.63 -0.10
CA ALA A 254 14.75 -9.29 1.19
C ALA A 254 13.52 -8.75 1.94
N GLY A 255 12.55 -9.61 2.23
CA GLY A 255 11.28 -9.28 2.89
C GLY A 255 10.15 -8.86 1.95
N PHE A 256 10.41 -8.80 0.64
CA PHE A 256 9.48 -8.35 -0.40
C PHE A 256 9.33 -9.35 -1.55
N GLU A 257 9.92 -10.54 -1.44
CA GLU A 257 9.95 -11.56 -2.49
C GLU A 257 8.57 -12.10 -2.86
N GLN A 258 7.58 -11.95 -1.97
CA GLN A 258 6.21 -12.43 -2.18
C GLN A 258 5.21 -11.28 -2.23
N LYS A 259 5.70 -10.09 -2.61
CA LYS A 259 4.94 -8.84 -2.55
C LYS A 259 4.95 -8.12 -3.88
N LEU A 260 3.84 -7.45 -4.18
CA LEU A 260 3.74 -6.49 -5.26
C LEU A 260 4.73 -5.34 -5.08
N SER A 261 5.07 -4.95 -3.86
CA SER A 261 6.10 -3.93 -3.64
C SER A 261 7.48 -4.37 -4.12
N GLY A 262 7.79 -5.67 -4.11
CA GLY A 262 9.00 -6.22 -4.72
C GLY A 262 8.96 -6.11 -6.25
N ILE A 263 7.82 -6.47 -6.85
CA ILE A 263 7.55 -6.30 -8.29
C ILE A 263 7.64 -4.83 -8.72
N PHE A 264 7.08 -3.92 -7.94
CA PHE A 264 7.13 -2.48 -8.17
C PHE A 264 8.55 -1.92 -8.01
N ALA A 265 9.37 -2.48 -7.11
CA ALA A 265 10.78 -2.11 -7.01
C ALA A 265 11.55 -2.51 -8.27
N ILE A 266 11.32 -3.72 -8.82
CA ILE A 266 11.90 -4.10 -10.12
C ILE A 266 11.47 -3.10 -11.20
N ALA A 267 10.17 -2.79 -11.26
CA ALA A 267 9.63 -1.86 -12.23
C ALA A 267 10.27 -0.47 -12.13
N ALA A 268 10.40 0.07 -10.91
CA ALA A 268 11.08 1.34 -10.65
C ALA A 268 12.53 1.32 -11.18
N THR A 269 13.25 0.24 -10.93
CA THR A 269 14.62 0.07 -11.42
C THR A 269 14.70 -0.01 -12.94
N VAL A 270 13.78 -0.74 -13.60
CA VAL A 270 13.69 -0.81 -15.06
C VAL A 270 13.41 0.57 -15.67
N LEU A 271 12.58 1.38 -15.02
CA LEU A 271 12.32 2.76 -15.45
C LEU A 271 13.53 3.69 -15.28
N GLY A 272 14.53 3.29 -14.49
CA GLY A 272 15.69 4.11 -14.14
C GLY A 272 15.45 5.07 -12.99
N LEU A 273 14.57 4.70 -12.06
CA LEU A 273 14.35 5.44 -10.83
C LEU A 273 15.38 5.03 -9.77
N ASP A 274 16.08 6.00 -9.21
CA ASP A 274 17.11 5.75 -8.19
C ASP A 274 16.50 5.41 -6.82
N GLY A 275 17.01 4.44 -6.08
CA GLY A 275 16.54 4.21 -4.71
C GLY A 275 17.49 3.33 -3.94
N GLN A 276 17.64 3.60 -2.64
CA GLN A 276 18.55 2.83 -1.79
C GLN A 276 17.95 1.49 -1.35
N ASN A 277 16.63 1.37 -1.40
CA ASN A 277 15.88 0.20 -0.94
C ASN A 277 14.51 0.12 -1.65
N VAL A 278 13.82 -0.99 -1.44
CA VAL A 278 12.48 -1.26 -2.01
C VAL A 278 11.48 -0.14 -1.70
N SER A 279 11.45 0.39 -0.47
CA SER A 279 10.49 1.43 -0.10
C SER A 279 10.73 2.74 -0.88
N GLU A 280 11.98 3.17 -1.04
CA GLU A 280 12.31 4.37 -1.80
C GLU A 280 12.00 4.22 -3.29
N LEU A 281 12.27 3.03 -3.85
CA LEU A 281 11.92 2.70 -5.23
C LEU A 281 10.40 2.75 -5.46
N ASN A 282 9.62 2.18 -4.53
CA ASN A 282 8.16 2.24 -4.56
C ASN A 282 7.64 3.68 -4.46
N ASP A 283 8.19 4.48 -3.55
CA ASP A 283 7.81 5.90 -3.39
C ASP A 283 8.09 6.70 -4.66
N ARG A 284 9.22 6.46 -5.32
CA ARG A 284 9.54 7.10 -6.60
C ARG A 284 8.62 6.65 -7.72
N LEU A 285 8.32 5.35 -7.81
CA LEU A 285 7.38 4.86 -8.81
C LEU A 285 6.00 5.49 -8.64
N GLN A 286 5.51 5.53 -7.40
CA GLN A 286 4.25 6.19 -7.06
C GLN A 286 4.29 7.68 -7.40
N ALA A 287 5.34 8.40 -7.01
CA ALA A 287 5.47 9.83 -7.29
C ALA A 287 5.49 10.14 -8.80
N GLN A 288 6.16 9.29 -9.59
CA GLN A 288 6.14 9.40 -11.06
C GLN A 288 4.72 9.20 -11.60
N ALA A 289 4.03 8.15 -11.18
CA ALA A 289 2.64 7.89 -11.57
C ALA A 289 1.68 9.01 -11.15
N MET A 290 1.87 9.61 -9.96
CA MET A 290 1.10 10.77 -9.48
C MET A 290 1.39 12.06 -10.25
N SER A 291 2.51 12.12 -10.98
CA SER A 291 2.87 13.30 -11.77
C SER A 291 2.25 13.26 -13.17
N TYR A 292 1.76 12.10 -13.61
CA TYR A 292 1.12 11.94 -14.90
C TYR A 292 -0.31 12.51 -14.89
N PRO A 293 -0.60 13.54 -15.71
CA PRO A 293 -1.89 14.23 -15.66
C PRO A 293 -3.00 13.48 -16.41
N ASN A 294 -2.65 12.58 -17.33
CA ASN A 294 -3.62 11.86 -18.13
C ASN A 294 -4.00 10.54 -17.44
N TYR A 295 -5.26 10.13 -17.55
CA TYR A 295 -5.74 8.91 -16.89
C TYR A 295 -5.67 7.65 -17.77
N ARG A 296 -4.71 7.60 -18.70
CA ARG A 296 -4.49 6.50 -19.65
C ARG A 296 -3.00 6.20 -19.77
N GLY A 297 -2.56 5.05 -19.26
CA GLY A 297 -1.17 4.59 -19.38
C GLY A 297 -0.98 3.53 -20.45
N GLU A 298 0.27 3.12 -20.62
CA GLU A 298 0.63 1.95 -21.45
C GLU A 298 0.12 0.64 -20.84
N GLN A 299 -0.15 -0.34 -21.70
CA GLN A 299 -0.66 -1.64 -21.29
C GLN A 299 0.51 -2.59 -20.99
N ILE A 300 0.78 -2.79 -19.70
CA ILE A 300 1.80 -3.70 -19.18
C ILE A 300 1.18 -5.07 -18.88
N ASP A 301 1.87 -6.14 -19.24
CA ASP A 301 1.34 -7.50 -19.14
C ASP A 301 1.41 -8.06 -17.71
N PHE A 302 0.30 -8.00 -16.97
CA PHE A 302 0.10 -8.66 -15.68
C PHE A 302 -0.67 -9.98 -15.83
N ASP A 303 -0.08 -10.95 -16.52
CA ASP A 303 -0.68 -12.27 -16.70
C ASP A 303 -0.45 -13.19 -15.49
N ILE A 304 -1.22 -14.28 -15.41
CA ILE A 304 -1.01 -15.34 -14.43
C ILE A 304 0.12 -16.25 -14.93
N ASP A 305 1.06 -16.58 -14.06
CA ASP A 305 2.15 -17.52 -14.33
C ASP A 305 1.57 -18.93 -14.54
N PRO A 306 1.72 -19.52 -15.75
CA PRO A 306 1.20 -20.86 -16.03
C PRO A 306 1.96 -21.97 -15.29
N ASP A 307 3.19 -21.70 -14.86
CA ASP A 307 4.07 -22.67 -14.22
C ASP A 307 4.01 -22.60 -12.68
N ALA A 308 3.30 -21.62 -12.12
CA ALA A 308 3.16 -21.45 -10.68
C ALA A 308 2.27 -22.53 -10.05
N GLU A 309 2.62 -22.97 -8.84
CA GLU A 309 1.70 -23.73 -8.00
C GLU A 309 0.56 -22.80 -7.54
N GLY A 310 -0.57 -22.86 -8.24
CA GLY A 310 -1.71 -21.97 -8.04
C GLY A 310 -1.72 -20.79 -9.03
N ARG A 311 -2.36 -19.68 -8.66
CA ARG A 311 -2.36 -18.46 -9.49
C ARG A 311 -1.48 -17.41 -8.84
N SER A 312 -0.44 -16.98 -9.55
CA SER A 312 0.48 -15.89 -9.18
C SER A 312 0.71 -15.01 -10.38
N ILE A 313 1.15 -13.77 -10.17
CA ILE A 313 1.52 -12.88 -11.28
C ILE A 313 2.82 -13.37 -11.91
N ASP A 314 2.84 -13.46 -13.24
CA ASP A 314 4.05 -13.70 -14.04
C ASP A 314 4.88 -12.41 -14.10
N TRP A 315 5.71 -12.22 -13.06
CA TRP A 315 6.56 -11.04 -12.96
C TRP A 315 7.57 -10.97 -14.13
N LYS A 316 7.97 -12.11 -14.72
CA LYS A 316 8.94 -12.15 -15.83
C LYS A 316 8.32 -11.52 -17.07
N LYS A 317 7.09 -11.91 -17.43
CA LYS A 317 6.35 -11.29 -18.55
C LYS A 317 6.09 -9.80 -18.32
N MET A 318 5.69 -9.44 -17.09
CA MET A 318 5.48 -8.04 -16.73
C MET A 318 6.75 -7.21 -16.97
N VAL A 319 7.90 -7.67 -16.47
CA VAL A 319 9.19 -7.00 -16.63
C VAL A 319 9.62 -6.95 -18.09
N GLY A 320 9.44 -8.02 -18.86
CA GLY A 320 9.76 -8.03 -20.29
C GLY A 320 8.91 -7.07 -21.12
N SER A 321 7.60 -7.00 -20.82
CA SER A 321 6.68 -6.01 -21.40
C SER A 321 7.12 -4.58 -21.04
N LEU A 322 7.43 -4.33 -19.77
CA LEU A 322 7.90 -3.03 -19.30
C LEU A 322 9.23 -2.61 -19.94
N MET A 323 10.20 -3.52 -20.07
CA MET A 323 11.46 -3.25 -20.79
C MET A 323 11.22 -2.90 -22.24
N SER A 324 10.25 -3.55 -22.90
CA SER A 324 9.89 -3.27 -24.30
C SER A 324 9.36 -1.84 -24.47
N TYR A 325 8.46 -1.40 -23.60
CA TYR A 325 8.02 0.00 -23.61
C TYR A 325 9.17 0.94 -23.26
N ARG A 326 9.94 0.64 -22.21
CA ARG A 326 11.05 1.51 -21.78
C ARG A 326 12.09 1.76 -22.88
N LEU A 327 12.33 0.78 -23.76
CA LEU A 327 13.22 0.89 -24.93
C LEU A 327 12.79 1.93 -25.97
N ILE A 328 11.50 2.24 -26.04
CA ILE A 328 10.94 3.22 -26.99
C ILE A 328 10.43 4.50 -26.31
N THR A 329 10.38 4.52 -24.97
CA THR A 329 9.92 5.65 -24.16
C THR A 329 11.05 6.63 -23.87
N GLU A 330 10.79 7.92 -24.08
CA GLU A 330 11.70 9.00 -23.68
C GLU A 330 11.58 9.33 -22.18
N GLU A 331 12.57 10.01 -21.59
CA GLU A 331 12.56 10.30 -20.15
C GLU A 331 11.33 11.11 -19.68
N HIS A 332 10.86 12.03 -20.52
CA HIS A 332 9.70 12.86 -20.20
C HIS A 332 8.37 12.08 -20.15
N ASP A 333 8.35 10.87 -20.70
CA ASP A 333 7.20 9.96 -20.74
C ASP A 333 7.26 8.86 -19.65
N ILE A 334 8.31 8.84 -18.83
CA ILE A 334 8.39 7.92 -17.66
C ILE A 334 7.16 8.01 -16.75
N PRO A 335 6.58 9.20 -16.45
CA PRO A 335 5.33 9.29 -15.70
C PRO A 335 4.17 8.47 -16.30
N GLN A 336 4.03 8.46 -17.63
CA GLN A 336 3.00 7.69 -18.34
C GLN A 336 3.20 6.19 -18.14
N LEU A 337 4.45 5.73 -18.24
CA LEU A 337 4.78 4.33 -18.09
C LEU A 337 4.60 3.87 -16.64
N ALA A 338 5.04 4.68 -15.66
CA ALA A 338 4.81 4.44 -14.23
C ALA A 338 3.30 4.37 -13.90
N PHE A 339 2.50 5.25 -14.48
CA PHE A 339 1.04 5.19 -14.35
C PHE A 339 0.45 3.91 -14.98
N GLY A 340 0.93 3.53 -16.16
CA GLY A 340 0.52 2.32 -16.88
C GLY A 340 0.72 1.03 -16.11
N ILE A 341 1.75 0.95 -15.26
CA ILE A 341 2.02 -0.20 -14.38
C ILE A 341 0.86 -0.41 -13.40
N TYR A 342 0.47 0.64 -12.67
CA TYR A 342 -0.67 0.54 -11.74
C TYR A 342 -1.98 0.33 -12.49
N ASP A 343 -2.20 1.04 -13.59
CA ASP A 343 -3.46 0.95 -14.32
C ASP A 343 -3.68 -0.43 -14.94
N SER A 344 -2.63 -1.05 -15.47
CA SER A 344 -2.69 -2.39 -16.07
C SER A 344 -2.89 -3.48 -15.03
N LEU A 345 -2.23 -3.38 -13.86
CA LEU A 345 -2.49 -4.29 -12.75
C LEU A 345 -3.97 -4.22 -12.35
N VAL A 346 -4.52 -3.01 -12.18
CA VAL A 346 -5.93 -2.86 -11.78
C VAL A 346 -6.89 -3.35 -12.86
N ASP A 347 -6.58 -3.17 -14.15
CA ASP A 347 -7.36 -3.77 -15.23
C ASP A 347 -7.46 -5.30 -15.07
N LYS A 348 -6.32 -5.96 -14.82
CA LYS A 348 -6.29 -7.41 -14.59
C LYS A 348 -7.01 -7.81 -13.30
N LEU A 349 -6.87 -7.04 -12.21
CA LEU A 349 -7.65 -7.26 -10.98
C LEU A 349 -9.16 -7.22 -11.26
N SER A 350 -9.63 -6.24 -12.04
CA SER A 350 -11.04 -6.14 -12.41
C SER A 350 -11.51 -7.37 -13.17
N ASN A 351 -10.73 -7.80 -14.18
CA ASN A 351 -11.04 -8.98 -14.98
C ASN A 351 -11.04 -10.28 -14.13
N TRP A 352 -10.13 -10.39 -13.15
CA TRP A 352 -10.09 -11.53 -12.24
C TRP A 352 -11.29 -11.56 -11.29
N ILE A 353 -11.72 -10.41 -10.77
CA ILE A 353 -12.94 -10.32 -9.95
C ILE A 353 -14.19 -10.67 -10.78
N GLU A 354 -14.28 -10.21 -12.03
CA GLU A 354 -15.37 -10.58 -12.95
C GLU A 354 -15.40 -12.09 -13.24
N HIS A 355 -14.23 -12.71 -13.39
CA HIS A 355 -14.16 -14.16 -13.53
C HIS A 355 -14.60 -14.89 -12.26
N LEU A 356 -14.20 -14.39 -11.08
CA LEU A 356 -14.61 -14.92 -9.78
C LEU A 356 -16.12 -14.77 -9.56
N ASP A 357 -16.73 -13.70 -10.04
CA ASP A 357 -18.17 -13.49 -9.97
C ASP A 357 -18.95 -14.58 -10.71
N GLN A 358 -18.47 -15.02 -11.87
CA GLN A 358 -19.09 -16.12 -12.61
C GLN A 358 -19.06 -17.46 -11.85
N GLN A 359 -18.12 -17.64 -10.91
CA GLN A 359 -17.93 -18.87 -10.14
C GLN A 359 -18.62 -18.81 -8.77
N VAL A 360 -18.44 -17.70 -8.06
CA VAL A 360 -18.83 -17.54 -6.65
C VAL A 360 -20.03 -16.59 -6.49
N GLY A 361 -20.35 -15.77 -7.49
CA GLY A 361 -21.44 -14.78 -7.46
C GLY A 361 -21.12 -13.57 -6.58
N VAL A 362 -19.97 -12.92 -6.81
CA VAL A 362 -19.38 -11.86 -5.99
C VAL A 362 -20.34 -10.66 -5.88
N LYS A 363 -20.80 -10.38 -4.67
CA LYS A 363 -21.69 -9.27 -4.31
C LYS A 363 -20.95 -8.02 -3.86
N SER A 364 -19.72 -8.15 -3.38
CA SER A 364 -18.91 -7.03 -2.88
C SER A 364 -17.44 -7.39 -2.84
N VAL A 365 -16.57 -6.38 -2.95
CA VAL A 365 -15.12 -6.51 -2.85
C VAL A 365 -14.60 -5.73 -1.65
N VAL A 366 -13.88 -6.40 -0.76
CA VAL A 366 -13.16 -5.81 0.36
C VAL A 366 -11.78 -5.36 -0.11
N LEU A 367 -11.38 -4.13 0.22
CA LEU A 367 -10.02 -3.66 0.00
C LEU A 367 -9.32 -3.51 1.36
N ALA A 368 -8.17 -4.19 1.53
CA ALA A 368 -7.43 -4.19 2.79
C ALA A 368 -5.91 -4.34 2.58
N GLY A 369 -5.15 -3.99 3.62
CA GLY A 369 -3.69 -3.99 3.62
C GLY A 369 -3.07 -2.66 3.19
N LYS A 370 -1.82 -2.45 3.60
CA LYS A 370 -1.09 -1.19 3.40
C LYS A 370 -0.71 -0.89 1.94
N GLY A 371 -0.87 -1.82 1.00
CA GLY A 371 -0.69 -1.57 -0.43
C GLY A 371 -1.60 -0.45 -0.96
N PHE A 372 -2.76 -0.23 -0.34
CA PHE A 372 -3.67 0.87 -0.65
C PHE A 372 -3.23 2.25 -0.11
N THR A 373 -2.03 2.36 0.47
CA THR A 373 -1.36 3.65 0.71
C THR A 373 -0.81 4.25 -0.59
N ASN A 374 -0.61 3.43 -1.62
CA ASN A 374 -0.34 3.91 -2.95
C ASN A 374 -1.61 4.55 -3.52
N GLU A 375 -1.63 5.89 -3.55
CA GLU A 375 -2.83 6.64 -3.94
C GLU A 375 -3.27 6.28 -5.36
N VAL A 376 -2.32 6.14 -6.29
CA VAL A 376 -2.62 5.79 -7.69
C VAL A 376 -3.30 4.44 -7.78
N PHE A 377 -2.69 3.42 -7.18
CA PHE A 377 -3.24 2.08 -7.14
C PHE A 377 -4.62 2.04 -6.45
N ALA A 378 -4.77 2.74 -5.32
CA ALA A 378 -6.01 2.84 -4.56
C ALA A 378 -7.17 3.44 -5.36
N TRP A 379 -6.98 4.62 -5.95
CA TRP A 379 -8.05 5.28 -6.68
C TRP A 379 -8.38 4.56 -7.99
N ARG A 380 -7.38 3.98 -8.68
CA ARG A 380 -7.64 3.16 -9.87
C ARG A 380 -8.46 1.92 -9.51
N THR A 381 -8.09 1.23 -8.42
CA THR A 381 -8.83 0.06 -7.93
C THR A 381 -10.27 0.42 -7.62
N ALA A 382 -10.48 1.50 -6.86
CA ALA A 382 -11.81 1.99 -6.54
C ALA A 382 -12.63 2.34 -7.79
N LEU A 383 -12.01 3.02 -8.76
CA LEU A 383 -12.69 3.43 -10.00
C LEU A 383 -13.07 2.26 -10.91
N ARG A 384 -12.20 1.26 -11.08
CA ARG A 384 -12.44 0.15 -12.03
C ARG A 384 -13.34 -0.92 -11.42
N ILE A 385 -13.03 -1.39 -10.22
CA ILE A 385 -13.82 -2.43 -9.53
C ILE A 385 -15.15 -1.86 -9.03
N GLY A 386 -15.14 -0.63 -8.53
CA GLY A 386 -16.33 0.04 -7.96
C GLY A 386 -17.45 0.30 -8.97
N LYS A 387 -17.18 0.19 -10.28
CA LYS A 387 -18.21 0.26 -11.33
C LYS A 387 -19.15 -0.93 -11.29
N ASN A 388 -18.63 -2.12 -11.00
CA ASN A 388 -19.34 -3.38 -11.10
C ASN A 388 -19.69 -3.95 -9.72
N TYR A 389 -18.89 -3.63 -8.70
CA TYR A 389 -19.01 -4.21 -7.37
C TYR A 389 -18.97 -3.14 -6.28
N PRO A 390 -19.87 -3.19 -5.28
CA PRO A 390 -19.73 -2.43 -4.05
C PRO A 390 -18.37 -2.69 -3.39
N ILE A 391 -17.68 -1.62 -3.02
CA ILE A 391 -16.39 -1.69 -2.33
C ILE A 391 -16.58 -1.50 -0.83
N ASN A 392 -16.18 -2.50 -0.06
CA ASN A 392 -16.25 -2.53 1.39
C ASN A 392 -14.88 -2.27 2.00
N ILE A 393 -14.82 -1.33 2.94
CA ILE A 393 -13.61 -1.00 3.70
C ILE A 393 -14.04 -0.82 5.15
N ASN A 394 -13.39 -1.53 6.07
CA ASN A 394 -13.67 -1.36 7.49
C ASN A 394 -12.97 -0.09 8.00
N ARG A 395 -13.65 1.05 7.90
CA ARG A 395 -13.10 2.36 8.31
C ARG A 395 -13.10 2.58 9.83
N LYS A 396 -13.67 1.66 10.60
CA LYS A 396 -13.59 1.71 12.07
C LYS A 396 -12.28 1.13 12.59
N LEU A 397 -11.57 0.38 11.75
CA LEU A 397 -10.27 -0.22 12.02
C LEU A 397 -9.25 0.32 11.01
N ASP A 398 -7.97 0.07 11.27
CA ASP A 398 -6.90 0.37 10.33
C ASP A 398 -6.90 -0.61 9.16
N LEU A 399 -6.11 -0.34 8.10
CA LEU A 399 -6.10 -1.21 6.92
C LEU A 399 -5.54 -2.62 7.18
N GLU A 400 -4.81 -2.84 8.27
CA GLU A 400 -4.11 -4.10 8.52
C GLU A 400 -4.26 -4.59 9.97
N GLY A 401 -3.59 -4.00 10.96
CA GLY A 401 -3.36 -4.59 12.29
C GLY A 401 -4.63 -5.00 13.04
N ALA A 402 -5.42 -4.01 13.48
CA ALA A 402 -6.65 -4.24 14.23
C ALA A 402 -7.73 -4.92 13.37
N ASN A 403 -7.72 -4.65 12.07
CA ASN A 403 -8.61 -5.28 11.10
C ASN A 403 -8.38 -6.80 11.03
N ILE A 404 -7.12 -7.25 10.93
CA ILE A 404 -6.77 -8.67 10.95
C ILE A 404 -7.10 -9.30 12.30
N SER A 405 -6.79 -8.62 13.42
CA SER A 405 -7.16 -9.12 14.77
C SER A 405 -8.67 -9.34 14.91
N ALA A 406 -9.48 -8.38 14.47
CA ALA A 406 -10.94 -8.50 14.52
C ALA A 406 -11.45 -9.63 13.61
N GLY A 407 -10.92 -9.71 12.38
CA GLY A 407 -11.27 -10.78 11.43
C GLY A 407 -10.93 -12.17 11.92
N SER A 408 -9.85 -12.30 12.69
CA SER A 408 -9.42 -13.58 13.25
C SER A 408 -10.50 -14.23 14.12
N LEU A 409 -11.35 -13.44 14.79
CA LEU A 409 -12.44 -13.93 15.65
C LEU A 409 -13.46 -14.77 14.85
N TYR A 410 -13.58 -14.53 13.55
CA TYR A 410 -14.53 -15.23 12.67
C TYR A 410 -13.89 -16.33 11.83
N LEU A 411 -12.59 -16.59 11.99
CA LEU A 411 -11.85 -17.55 11.19
C LEU A 411 -12.33 -18.99 11.47
N LYS A 412 -12.64 -19.77 10.44
CA LYS A 412 -13.16 -21.14 10.57
C LYS A 412 -12.07 -22.20 10.71
N VAL A 413 -11.07 -21.91 11.53
CA VAL A 413 -9.95 -22.80 11.80
C VAL A 413 -9.89 -23.05 13.30
N ARG A 414 -9.71 -24.31 13.69
CA ARG A 414 -9.50 -24.65 15.10
C ARG A 414 -8.14 -24.13 15.52
N ARG A 415 -8.11 -23.17 16.45
CA ARG A 415 -6.88 -22.69 17.05
C ARG A 415 -6.31 -23.78 17.97
N LYS A 416 -4.99 -23.99 17.92
CA LYS A 416 -4.29 -24.98 18.75
C LYS A 416 -4.02 -24.43 20.12
#